data_AF-A0A2V6RKX4-F1
#
_entry.id   AF-A0A2V6RKX4-F1
#
_cell.length_a   1.000
_cell.length_b   1.000
_cell.length_c   1.000
_cell.angle_alpha   90.00
_cell.angle_beta   90.00
_cell.angle_gamma   90.00
#
_symmetry.space_group_name_H-M   'P 1'
#
loop_
_entity.id
_entity.type
_entity.pdbx_description
1 polymer ?
#
loop_
_entity_poly.entity_id
_entity_poly.type
_entity_poly.pdbx_seq_one_letter_code
_entity_poly.pdbx_strand_id
1 'polypeptide(L)'
;MSERALDAAVDAARAAGHIALKHFHRGVEVALKPDDTPVTRADREAERAIVEILGRAFPAYGVLGEEFGGHGTSEVRWIIDPIDGTKNFVRGIPVWATLIALEERGEVTVGVIHNPVTAELYTARRGAGACLNGARIRVSDEGELHQSSFVHAGLGVVRKSGYWDG
;
A
#
# COMPACT_ATOMS: atom_id res chain seq x y z
N MET A 1 19.49 9.05 6.81
CA MET A 1 18.10 9.43 7.15
C MET A 1 17.11 8.51 6.48
N SER A 2 17.18 8.36 5.14
CA SER A 2 16.29 7.50 4.36
C SER A 2 16.43 5.99 4.63
N GLU A 3 17.58 5.50 5.11
CA GLU A 3 17.72 4.08 5.57
C GLU A 3 16.85 3.76 6.77
N ARG A 4 16.99 4.54 7.84
CA ARG A 4 16.18 4.41 9.05
C ARG A 4 14.69 4.57 8.76
N ALA A 5 14.34 5.44 7.81
CA ALA A 5 12.96 5.62 7.35
C ALA A 5 12.44 4.36 6.63
N LEU A 6 13.25 3.75 5.76
CA LEU A 6 12.91 2.50 5.11
C LEU A 6 12.73 1.36 6.13
N ASP A 7 13.63 1.22 7.09
CA ASP A 7 13.53 0.19 8.13
C ASP A 7 12.24 0.34 8.95
N ALA A 8 11.92 1.55 9.39
CA ALA A 8 10.68 1.83 10.13
C ALA A 8 9.42 1.55 9.29
N ALA A 9 9.45 1.90 7.99
CA ALA A 9 8.36 1.60 7.07
C ALA A 9 8.18 0.09 6.85
N VAL A 10 9.28 -0.67 6.76
CA VAL A 10 9.24 -2.14 6.68
C VAL A 10 8.64 -2.74 7.95
N ASP A 11 9.06 -2.28 9.13
CA ASP A 11 8.51 -2.75 10.41
C ASP A 11 7.01 -2.44 10.53
N ALA A 12 6.60 -1.22 10.14
CA ALA A 12 5.21 -0.82 10.11
C ALA A 12 4.37 -1.65 9.14
N ALA A 13 4.85 -1.87 7.91
CA ALA A 13 4.14 -2.67 6.90
C ALA A 13 4.00 -4.14 7.31
N ARG A 14 5.02 -4.71 7.99
CA ARG A 14 4.96 -6.07 8.54
C ARG A 14 3.93 -6.17 9.67
N ALA A 15 3.92 -5.21 10.59
CA ALA A 15 2.96 -5.18 11.68
C ALA A 15 1.52 -5.06 11.17
N ALA A 16 1.26 -4.14 10.24
CA ALA A 16 -0.03 -3.98 9.57
C ALA A 16 -0.47 -5.24 8.83
N GLY A 17 0.41 -5.83 8.03
CA GLY A 17 0.12 -7.07 7.31
C GLY A 17 -0.26 -8.21 8.26
N HIS A 18 0.43 -8.35 9.40
CA HIS A 18 0.10 -9.34 10.42
C HIS A 18 -1.26 -9.08 11.08
N ILE A 19 -1.63 -7.82 11.29
CA ILE A 19 -2.97 -7.44 11.81
C ILE A 19 -4.04 -7.77 10.78
N ALA A 20 -3.86 -7.35 9.53
CA ALA A 20 -4.82 -7.59 8.45
C ALA A 20 -5.04 -9.08 8.19
N LEU A 21 -3.98 -9.91 8.22
CA LEU A 21 -4.07 -11.37 8.09
C LEU A 21 -4.97 -12.03 9.14
N LYS A 22 -5.10 -11.48 10.35
CA LYS A 22 -6.00 -12.03 11.38
C LYS A 22 -7.47 -11.94 10.98
N HIS A 23 -7.80 -10.99 10.11
CA HIS A 23 -9.15 -10.74 9.61
C HIS A 23 -9.40 -11.41 8.25
N PHE A 24 -8.34 -11.64 7.46
CA PHE A 24 -8.41 -12.35 6.19
C PHE A 24 -9.05 -13.75 6.34
N HIS A 25 -9.97 -14.12 5.44
CA HIS A 25 -10.77 -15.36 5.47
C HIS A 25 -11.72 -15.56 6.67
N ARG A 26 -11.92 -14.56 7.55
CA ARG A 26 -12.79 -14.71 8.73
C ARG A 26 -14.18 -14.09 8.61
N GLY A 27 -14.59 -13.64 7.43
CA GLY A 27 -15.88 -13.00 7.22
C GLY A 27 -15.97 -11.66 7.94
N VAL A 28 -15.13 -10.71 7.52
CA VAL A 28 -15.04 -9.38 8.15
C VAL A 28 -16.32 -8.59 7.89
N GLU A 29 -16.84 -7.91 8.91
CA GLU A 29 -17.90 -6.92 8.71
C GLU A 29 -17.38 -5.81 7.79
N VAL A 30 -18.06 -5.67 6.65
CA VAL A 30 -17.73 -4.68 5.63
C VAL A 30 -18.64 -3.48 5.81
N ALA A 31 -18.05 -2.31 6.02
CA ALA A 31 -18.75 -1.04 5.81
C ALA A 31 -18.44 -0.50 4.42
N LEU A 32 -19.32 0.32 3.86
CA LEU A 32 -19.07 1.00 2.58
C LEU A 32 -18.68 2.46 2.84
N LYS A 33 -17.65 2.93 2.16
CA LYS A 33 -17.29 4.34 2.06
C LYS A 33 -18.29 5.08 1.13
N PRO A 34 -18.33 6.42 1.13
CA PRO A 34 -19.25 7.20 0.29
C PRO A 34 -19.13 6.98 -1.22
N ASP A 35 -18.00 6.43 -1.68
CA ASP A 35 -17.71 6.09 -3.08
C ASP A 35 -17.94 4.60 -3.42
N ASP A 36 -18.70 3.89 -2.57
CA ASP A 36 -19.01 2.45 -2.66
C ASP A 36 -17.78 1.51 -2.57
N THR A 37 -16.64 2.02 -2.11
CA THR A 37 -15.50 1.16 -1.79
C THR A 37 -15.68 0.52 -0.41
N PRO A 38 -15.31 -0.77 -0.24
CA PRO A 38 -15.41 -1.41 1.06
C PRO A 38 -14.30 -0.92 2.00
N VAL A 39 -14.63 -0.73 3.28
CA VAL A 39 -13.70 -0.54 4.39
C VAL A 39 -14.03 -1.56 5.47
N THR A 40 -13.01 -2.15 6.07
CA THR A 40 -13.17 -3.12 7.14
C THR A 40 -12.55 -2.62 8.44
N ARG A 41 -12.84 -3.35 9.53
CA ARG A 41 -12.13 -3.16 10.80
C ARG A 41 -10.62 -3.39 10.65
N ALA A 42 -10.20 -4.24 9.72
CA ALA A 42 -8.79 -4.55 9.48
C ALA A 42 -8.02 -3.33 8.98
N ASP A 43 -8.59 -2.55 8.04
CA ASP A 43 -7.98 -1.33 7.49
C ASP A 43 -7.66 -0.34 8.61
N ARG A 44 -8.64 -0.07 9.47
CA ARG A 44 -8.51 0.86 10.61
C ARG A 44 -7.51 0.39 11.67
N GLU A 45 -7.46 -0.91 11.97
CA GLU A 45 -6.51 -1.45 12.93
C GLU A 45 -5.08 -1.43 12.37
N ALA A 46 -4.92 -1.76 11.09
CA ALA A 46 -3.64 -1.71 10.39
C ALA A 46 -3.10 -0.27 10.31
N GLU A 47 -3.91 0.71 9.88
CA GLU A 47 -3.46 2.11 9.78
C GLU A 47 -3.02 2.68 11.14
N ARG A 48 -3.76 2.38 12.22
CA ARG A 48 -3.35 2.80 13.58
C ARG A 48 -1.99 2.25 13.98
N ALA A 49 -1.74 0.96 13.71
CA ALA A 49 -0.45 0.35 14.03
C ALA A 49 0.70 0.98 13.23
N ILE A 50 0.46 1.30 11.95
CA ILE A 50 1.44 1.99 11.10
C ILE A 50 1.76 3.36 11.69
N VAL A 51 0.72 4.17 11.96
CA VAL A 51 0.88 5.53 12.51
C VAL A 51 1.60 5.51 13.85
N GLU A 52 1.30 4.54 14.72
CA GLU A 52 1.97 4.39 16.01
C GLU A 52 3.47 4.07 15.86
N ILE A 53 3.82 3.11 15.01
CA ILE A 53 5.22 2.71 14.78
C ILE A 53 6.02 3.86 14.15
N LEU A 54 5.47 4.47 13.10
CA LEU A 54 6.13 5.56 12.39
C LEU A 54 6.23 6.82 13.26
N GLY A 55 5.18 7.17 14.02
CA GLY A 55 5.16 8.33 14.90
C GLY A 55 6.15 8.22 16.06
N ARG A 56 6.42 7.01 16.57
CA ARG A 56 7.49 6.78 17.57
C ARG A 56 8.88 7.01 16.97
N ALA A 57 9.11 6.60 15.73
CA ALA A 57 10.40 6.74 15.06
C ALA A 57 10.64 8.16 14.51
N PHE A 58 9.57 8.84 14.07
CA PHE A 58 9.58 10.12 13.38
C PHE A 58 8.44 11.04 13.87
N PRO A 59 8.49 11.52 15.12
CA PRO A 59 7.39 12.28 15.73
C PRO A 59 7.12 13.65 15.08
N ALA A 60 8.06 14.17 14.28
CA ALA A 60 7.92 15.44 13.58
C ALA A 60 7.30 15.31 12.17
N TYR A 61 7.14 14.08 11.65
CA TYR A 61 6.62 13.87 10.31
C TYR A 61 5.10 13.87 10.32
N GLY A 62 4.49 14.41 9.27
CA GLY A 62 3.05 14.29 9.07
C GLY A 62 2.65 12.89 8.63
N VAL A 63 1.34 12.70 8.54
CA VAL A 63 0.70 11.48 8.05
C VAL A 63 -0.41 11.88 7.10
N LEU A 64 -0.58 11.12 6.03
CA LEU A 64 -1.75 11.09 5.17
C LEU A 64 -2.16 9.62 5.00
N GLY A 65 -3.16 9.19 5.77
CA GLY A 65 -3.73 7.85 5.67
C GLY A 65 -5.04 7.83 4.88
N GLU A 66 -5.37 6.67 4.32
CA GLU A 66 -6.61 6.45 3.59
C GLU A 66 -7.85 6.50 4.52
N GLU A 67 -7.75 5.93 5.73
CA GLU A 67 -8.90 5.74 6.61
C GLU A 67 -9.13 6.89 7.58
N PHE A 68 -8.06 7.48 8.11
CA PHE A 68 -8.14 8.57 9.09
C PHE A 68 -7.77 9.94 8.52
N GLY A 69 -7.39 10.01 7.24
CA GLY A 69 -7.00 11.24 6.58
C GLY A 69 -5.63 11.76 7.03
N GLY A 70 -5.41 13.07 6.87
CA GLY A 70 -4.12 13.70 7.11
C GLY A 70 -4.01 14.47 8.43
N HIS A 71 -2.85 14.41 9.08
CA HIS A 71 -2.49 15.25 10.21
C HIS A 71 -1.00 15.63 10.23
N GLY A 72 -0.64 16.69 10.95
CA GLY A 72 0.74 17.17 11.04
C GLY A 72 1.18 17.98 9.81
N THR A 73 2.49 18.04 9.57
CA THR A 73 3.08 18.81 8.45
C THR A 73 2.89 18.11 7.10
N SER A 74 2.75 18.87 6.02
CA SER A 74 2.78 18.35 4.65
C SER A 74 4.17 18.42 4.00
N GLU A 75 5.17 19.02 4.65
CA GLU A 75 6.52 19.14 4.08
C GLU A 75 7.28 17.81 4.10
N VAL A 76 7.08 17.01 5.14
CA VAL A 76 7.61 15.64 5.25
C VAL A 76 6.54 14.78 5.88
N ARG A 77 5.99 13.82 5.14
CA ARG A 77 4.88 12.99 5.62
C ARG A 77 4.91 11.57 5.11
N TRP A 78 4.35 10.68 5.91
CA TRP A 78 4.02 9.32 5.51
C TRP A 78 2.71 9.30 4.75
N ILE A 79 2.66 8.57 3.65
CA ILE A 79 1.44 8.28 2.89
C ILE A 79 1.14 6.80 3.07
N ILE A 80 -0.07 6.47 3.52
CA ILE A 80 -0.42 5.14 4.00
C ILE A 80 -1.71 4.66 3.33
N ASP A 81 -1.64 3.45 2.76
CA ASP A 81 -2.80 2.63 2.42
C ASP A 81 -2.66 1.30 3.20
N PRO A 82 -3.50 1.05 4.22
CA PRO A 82 -3.35 -0.12 5.07
C PRO A 82 -3.63 -1.44 4.33
N ILE A 83 -4.56 -1.44 3.36
CA ILE A 83 -4.98 -2.62 2.57
C ILE A 83 -5.40 -2.16 1.16
N ASP A 84 -4.42 -2.04 0.27
CA ASP A 84 -4.70 -1.86 -1.15
C ASP A 84 -5.26 -3.15 -1.72
N GLY A 85 -6.39 -3.05 -2.43
CA GLY A 85 -7.15 -4.19 -2.90
C GLY A 85 -8.16 -4.73 -1.88
N THR A 86 -8.80 -3.86 -1.09
CA THR A 86 -9.84 -4.24 -0.10
C THR A 86 -10.93 -5.17 -0.68
N LYS A 87 -11.29 -5.00 -1.96
CA LYS A 87 -12.22 -5.89 -2.68
C LYS A 87 -11.71 -7.34 -2.78
N ASN A 88 -10.41 -7.52 -3.01
CA ASN A 88 -9.75 -8.84 -3.02
C ASN A 88 -9.65 -9.39 -1.61
N PHE A 89 -9.26 -8.54 -0.64
CA PHE A 89 -9.18 -8.88 0.77
C PHE A 89 -10.50 -9.47 1.30
N VAL A 90 -11.62 -8.77 1.10
CA VAL A 90 -12.97 -9.22 1.51
C VAL A 90 -13.37 -10.53 0.83
N ARG A 91 -12.95 -10.75 -0.42
CA ARG A 91 -13.26 -11.98 -1.19
C ARG A 91 -12.30 -13.14 -0.90
N GLY A 92 -11.31 -12.94 -0.04
CA GLY A 92 -10.30 -13.97 0.24
C GLY A 92 -9.29 -14.20 -0.89
N ILE A 93 -9.21 -13.28 -1.85
CA ILE A 93 -8.25 -13.33 -2.97
C ILE A 93 -6.89 -12.81 -2.47
N PRO A 94 -5.78 -13.53 -2.65
CA PRO A 94 -4.48 -13.23 -2.03
C PRO A 94 -3.69 -12.11 -2.73
N VAL A 95 -4.38 -11.18 -3.41
CA VAL A 95 -3.80 -10.06 -4.16
C VAL A 95 -4.24 -8.76 -3.51
N TRP A 96 -3.58 -8.43 -2.41
CA TRP A 96 -3.73 -7.19 -1.65
C TRP A 96 -2.43 -6.93 -0.88
N ALA A 97 -2.17 -5.68 -0.51
CA ALA A 97 -0.93 -5.33 0.18
C ALA A 97 -1.10 -4.11 1.09
N THR A 98 -0.23 -3.97 2.08
CA THR A 98 -0.03 -2.71 2.78
C THR A 98 0.95 -1.85 2.01
N LEU A 99 0.61 -0.58 1.74
CA LEU A 99 1.44 0.39 1.04
C LEU A 99 1.85 1.52 1.99
N ILE A 100 3.15 1.83 2.03
CA ILE A 100 3.69 2.95 2.80
C ILE A 100 4.71 3.70 1.94
N ALA A 101 4.57 5.02 1.85
CA ALA A 101 5.54 5.89 1.22
C ALA A 101 5.96 7.03 2.14
N LEU A 102 7.19 7.51 1.99
CA LEU A 102 7.64 8.78 2.57
C LEU A 102 7.72 9.82 1.46
N GLU A 103 7.00 10.91 1.63
CA GLU A 103 7.10 12.11 0.79
C GLU A 103 7.89 13.19 1.53
N GLU A 104 8.95 13.68 0.90
CA GLU A 104 9.77 14.79 1.37
C GLU A 104 9.72 15.92 0.34
N ARG A 105 9.09 17.04 0.70
CA ARG A 105 8.94 18.26 -0.11
C ARG A 105 8.33 17.98 -1.49
N GLY A 106 7.30 17.14 -1.52
CA GLY A 106 6.58 16.74 -2.74
C GLY A 106 7.24 15.61 -3.54
N GLU A 107 8.37 15.07 -3.09
CA GLU A 107 9.05 13.97 -3.74
C GLU A 107 8.97 12.68 -2.90
N VAL A 108 8.54 11.57 -3.50
CA VAL A 108 8.60 10.26 -2.83
C VAL A 108 10.06 9.80 -2.76
N THR A 109 10.54 9.53 -1.54
CA THR A 109 11.93 9.14 -1.27
C THR A 109 12.08 7.71 -0.76
N VAL A 110 11.04 7.15 -0.15
CA VAL A 110 10.96 5.77 0.34
C VAL A 110 9.61 5.18 -0.05
N GLY A 111 9.60 3.90 -0.45
CA GLY A 111 8.37 3.14 -0.71
C GLY A 111 8.50 1.70 -0.20
N VAL A 112 7.43 1.19 0.40
CA VAL A 112 7.28 -0.19 0.87
C VAL A 112 5.92 -0.72 0.43
N ILE A 113 5.92 -1.92 -0.14
CA ILE A 113 4.71 -2.69 -0.47
C ILE A 113 4.89 -4.05 0.17
N HIS A 114 3.93 -4.47 1.01
CA HIS A 114 4.00 -5.76 1.68
C HIS A 114 2.71 -6.53 1.45
N ASN A 115 2.79 -7.61 0.67
CA ASN A 115 1.74 -8.61 0.58
C ASN A 115 2.05 -9.74 1.59
N PRO A 116 1.34 -9.79 2.72
CA PRO A 116 1.63 -10.76 3.77
C PRO A 116 1.13 -12.17 3.43
N VAL A 117 0.28 -12.33 2.41
CA VAL A 117 -0.22 -13.64 1.95
C VAL A 117 0.83 -14.33 1.08
N THR A 118 1.49 -13.59 0.19
CA THR A 118 2.56 -14.12 -0.68
C THR A 118 3.96 -14.01 -0.06
N ALA A 119 4.07 -13.35 1.11
CA ALA A 119 5.34 -13.01 1.75
C ALA A 119 6.27 -12.18 0.84
N GLU A 120 5.68 -11.35 -0.02
CA GLU A 120 6.40 -10.44 -0.88
C GLU A 120 6.52 -9.06 -0.22
N LEU A 121 7.76 -8.63 -0.03
CA LEU A 121 8.11 -7.32 0.48
C LEU A 121 8.91 -6.56 -0.57
N TYR A 122 8.25 -5.62 -1.24
CA TYR A 122 8.90 -4.68 -2.13
C TYR A 122 9.36 -3.46 -1.34
N THR A 123 10.58 -3.02 -1.61
CA THR A 123 11.19 -1.86 -0.98
C THR A 123 11.89 -1.02 -2.02
N ALA A 124 11.83 0.29 -1.88
CA ALA A 124 12.56 1.21 -2.75
C ALA A 124 13.00 2.43 -1.97
N ARG A 125 14.15 2.97 -2.37
CA ARG A 125 14.66 4.23 -1.86
C ARG A 125 15.28 5.01 -3.01
N ARG A 126 14.98 6.30 -3.07
CA ARG A 126 15.51 7.19 -4.11
C ARG A 126 17.04 7.08 -4.16
N GLY A 127 17.58 6.87 -5.37
CA GLY A 127 19.01 6.70 -5.62
C GLY A 127 19.59 5.33 -5.25
N ALA A 128 18.83 4.42 -4.63
CA ALA A 128 19.31 3.09 -4.23
C ALA A 128 18.71 1.93 -5.03
N GLY A 129 17.66 2.19 -5.81
CA GLY A 129 16.93 1.17 -6.57
C GLY A 129 15.79 0.54 -5.78
N ALA A 130 15.24 -0.55 -6.33
CA ALA A 130 14.15 -1.32 -5.75
C ALA A 130 14.57 -2.77 -5.50
N CYS A 131 14.00 -3.39 -4.48
CA CYS A 131 14.22 -4.78 -4.11
C CYS A 131 12.89 -5.50 -3.84
N LEU A 132 12.83 -6.79 -4.16
CA LEU A 132 11.81 -7.74 -3.73
C LEU A 132 12.48 -8.75 -2.79
N ASN A 133 12.02 -8.82 -1.53
CA ASN A 133 12.58 -9.72 -0.53
C ASN A 133 14.11 -9.59 -0.38
N GLY A 134 14.62 -8.36 -0.51
CA GLY A 134 16.04 -8.03 -0.43
C GLY A 134 16.84 -8.24 -1.72
N ALA A 135 16.29 -8.91 -2.73
CA ALA A 135 16.91 -9.07 -4.05
C ALA A 135 16.57 -7.87 -4.95
N ARG A 136 17.56 -7.30 -5.65
CA ARG A 136 17.34 -6.18 -6.59
C ARG A 136 16.40 -6.60 -7.72
N ILE A 137 15.49 -5.70 -8.09
CA ILE A 137 14.55 -5.89 -9.20
C ILE A 137 14.68 -4.76 -10.23
N ARG A 138 14.23 -5.05 -11.45
CA ARG A 138 14.14 -4.10 -12.56
C ARG A 138 12.88 -4.40 -13.38
N VAL A 139 12.42 -3.41 -14.14
CA VAL A 139 11.36 -3.60 -15.13
C VAL A 139 11.83 -4.49 -16.29
N SER A 140 10.90 -4.98 -17.11
CA SER A 140 11.24 -5.70 -18.35
C SER A 140 11.95 -4.78 -19.35
N ASP A 141 12.78 -5.36 -20.21
CA ASP A 141 13.39 -4.67 -21.35
C ASP A 141 12.48 -4.68 -22.60
N GLU A 142 11.24 -5.17 -22.46
CA GLU A 142 10.26 -5.30 -23.54
C GLU A 142 9.73 -3.92 -23.97
N GLY A 143 9.99 -3.54 -25.22
CA GLY A 143 9.57 -2.28 -25.82
C GLY A 143 8.39 -2.43 -26.78
N GLU A 144 8.05 -3.66 -27.18
CA GLU A 144 7.03 -3.94 -28.19
C GLU A 144 5.70 -4.28 -27.54
N LEU A 145 4.67 -3.47 -27.81
CA LEU A 145 3.36 -3.62 -27.18
C LEU A 145 2.73 -5.01 -27.42
N HIS A 146 2.92 -5.58 -28.60
CA HIS A 146 2.38 -6.89 -28.96
C HIS A 146 3.01 -8.06 -28.17
N GLN A 147 4.16 -7.83 -27.53
CA GLN A 147 4.85 -8.80 -26.68
C GLN A 147 4.60 -8.52 -25.18
N SER A 148 3.92 -7.42 -24.86
CA SER A 148 3.64 -7.00 -23.49
C SER A 148 2.44 -7.72 -22.87
N SER A 149 2.38 -7.73 -21.54
CA SER A 149 1.19 -8.11 -20.77
C SER A 149 0.66 -6.90 -20.02
N PHE A 150 -0.66 -6.69 -20.05
CA PHE A 150 -1.33 -5.58 -19.37
C PHE A 150 -2.28 -6.10 -18.29
N VAL A 151 -2.25 -5.49 -17.11
CA VAL A 151 -3.12 -5.83 -15.98
C VAL A 151 -4.08 -4.67 -15.71
N HIS A 152 -5.37 -4.96 -15.59
CA HIS A 152 -6.38 -3.97 -15.20
C HIS A 152 -7.20 -4.47 -14.00
N ALA A 153 -7.52 -3.55 -13.08
CA ALA A 153 -8.12 -3.89 -11.78
C ALA A 153 -9.65 -4.05 -11.78
N GLY A 154 -10.33 -3.80 -12.90
CA GLY A 154 -11.77 -4.04 -13.01
C GLY A 154 -12.43 -3.54 -14.29
N LEU A 155 -13.64 -4.04 -14.56
CA LEU A 155 -14.42 -3.74 -15.76
C LEU A 155 -14.94 -2.28 -15.79
N GLY A 156 -15.02 -1.61 -14.64
CA GLY A 156 -15.51 -0.24 -14.56
C GLY A 156 -14.64 0.77 -15.32
N VAL A 157 -13.32 0.57 -15.35
CA VAL A 157 -12.41 1.42 -16.13
C VAL A 157 -12.67 1.25 -17.62
N VAL A 158 -12.74 -0.01 -18.09
CA VAL A 158 -13.01 -0.35 -19.49
C VAL A 158 -14.34 0.23 -19.95
N ARG A 159 -15.38 0.13 -19.11
CA ARG A 159 -16.69 0.73 -19.36
C ARG A 159 -16.64 2.26 -19.44
N LYS A 160 -15.98 2.93 -18.49
CA LYS A 160 -15.83 4.41 -18.49
C LYS A 160 -15.05 4.92 -19.70
N SER A 161 -14.09 4.15 -20.20
CA SER A 161 -13.33 4.48 -21.40
C SER A 161 -14.07 4.23 -22.72
N GLY A 162 -15.28 3.66 -22.68
CA GLY A 162 -16.09 3.40 -23.88
C GLY A 162 -15.60 2.24 -24.74
N TYR A 163 -14.77 1.36 -24.18
CA TYR A 163 -14.28 0.16 -24.87
C TYR A 163 -15.13 -1.09 -24.55
N TRP A 164 -16.16 -0.97 -23.71
CA TRP A 164 -17.08 -2.05 -23.38
C TRP A 164 -18.43 -1.51 -22.91
N ASP A 165 -19.52 -2.05 -23.47
CA ASP A 165 -20.88 -1.53 -23.30
C ASP A 165 -21.67 -2.23 -22.18
N GLY A 166 -21.21 -3.39 -21.72
CA GLY A 166 -21.86 -4.22 -20.70
C GLY A 166 -21.72 -5.72 -20.94
#